data_AF-A0A836JML2-F1
#
_entry.id   AF-A0A836JML2-F1
#
_cell.length_a   1.000
_cell.length_b   1.000
_cell.length_c   1.000
_cell.angle_alpha   90.00
_cell.angle_beta   90.00
_cell.angle_gamma   90.00
#
_symmetry.space_group_name_H-M   'P 1'
#
loop_
_entity.id
_entity.type
_entity.pdbx_description
1 polymer ?
#
loop_
_entity_poly.entity_id
_entity_poly.type
_entity_poly.pdbx_seq_one_letter_code
_entity_poly.pdbx_strand_id
1 'polypeptide(L)'
;MWLNLTDVNISNNNIGLLPRKLGAFRCLRRLNLSHNCLSRYSGWVWLKEPCIKRTLRFLDISNNSLLELSEYIWNLNALVELKISHNMLKRLPQGIENVRNLSILDLSHNMLMYLPAGIIYLRLQTIDISMNPLVINRPKFINEIIIPSLTQFAAKVLYQYCRDERIIFRWDDLNEHISRNKIDNCFYCGNICTSPYVYAAELLKPIFELAVTVIKQTSEWPVVFYELYYCFPECREDYW
;
A
#
# COMPACT_ATOMS: atom_id res chain seq x y z
N MET A 1 -24.81 -3.63 -22.16
CA MET A 1 -25.57 -3.05 -21.03
C MET A 1 -25.13 -3.72 -19.73
N TRP A 2 -24.22 -3.12 -18.97
CA TRP A 2 -23.78 -3.63 -17.65
C TRP A 2 -23.79 -2.49 -16.60
N LEU A 3 -24.79 -1.60 -16.68
CA LEU A 3 -24.81 -0.37 -15.91
C LEU A 3 -25.08 -0.60 -14.40
N ASN A 4 -25.60 -1.76 -14.02
CA ASN A 4 -26.08 -2.04 -12.64
C ASN A 4 -25.34 -3.19 -11.94
N LEU A 5 -24.21 -3.68 -12.45
CA LEU A 5 -23.44 -4.69 -11.71
C LEU A 5 -22.97 -4.11 -10.37
N THR A 6 -23.40 -4.73 -9.28
CA THR A 6 -22.98 -4.38 -7.92
C THR A 6 -21.99 -5.39 -7.33
N ASP A 7 -22.16 -6.65 -7.68
CA ASP A 7 -21.47 -7.78 -7.09
C ASP A 7 -20.97 -8.68 -8.22
N VAL A 8 -19.65 -8.85 -8.29
CA VAL A 8 -19.00 -9.69 -9.29
C VAL A 8 -18.14 -10.70 -8.55
N ASN A 9 -18.49 -11.97 -8.69
CA ASN A 9 -17.66 -13.09 -8.24
C ASN A 9 -17.12 -13.83 -9.45
N ILE A 10 -15.81 -13.74 -9.64
CA ILE A 10 -15.04 -14.42 -10.69
C ILE A 10 -13.85 -15.17 -10.07
N SER A 11 -14.03 -15.60 -8.81
CA SER A 11 -13.05 -16.44 -8.12
C SER A 11 -12.94 -17.82 -8.76
N ASN A 12 -11.84 -18.54 -8.48
CA ASN A 12 -11.61 -19.91 -8.95
C ASN A 12 -11.61 -20.02 -10.48
N ASN A 13 -10.87 -19.11 -11.11
CA ASN A 13 -10.68 -19.07 -12.55
C ASN A 13 -9.19 -18.95 -12.88
N ASN A 14 -8.84 -18.88 -14.16
CA ASN A 14 -7.46 -18.70 -14.62
C ASN A 14 -7.20 -17.26 -15.08
N ILE A 15 -7.79 -16.27 -14.39
CA ILE A 15 -7.70 -14.86 -14.80
C ILE A 15 -6.31 -14.33 -14.45
N GLY A 16 -5.52 -14.07 -15.49
CA GLY A 16 -4.20 -13.44 -15.35
C GLY A 16 -4.20 -11.93 -15.65
N LEU A 17 -5.20 -11.42 -16.37
CA LEU A 17 -5.24 -10.03 -16.84
C LEU A 17 -6.67 -9.45 -16.78
N LEU A 18 -6.79 -8.25 -16.22
CA LEU A 18 -8.07 -7.56 -16.07
C LEU A 18 -8.17 -6.37 -17.04
N PRO A 19 -9.30 -6.20 -17.73
CA PRO A 19 -9.47 -5.11 -18.67
C PRO A 19 -9.75 -3.78 -17.95
N ARG A 20 -9.28 -2.68 -18.52
CA ARG A 20 -9.57 -1.31 -18.05
C ARG A 20 -11.07 -1.05 -17.79
N LYS A 21 -11.94 -1.64 -18.63
CA LYS A 21 -13.42 -1.50 -18.53
C LYS A 21 -13.99 -1.98 -17.19
N LEU A 22 -13.30 -2.86 -16.46
CA LEU A 22 -13.71 -3.28 -15.11
C LEU A 22 -13.82 -2.08 -14.15
N GLY A 23 -12.91 -1.11 -14.29
CA GLY A 23 -12.89 0.09 -13.46
C GLY A 23 -13.98 1.11 -13.82
N ALA A 24 -14.62 0.95 -14.98
CA ALA A 24 -15.66 1.85 -15.47
C ALA A 24 -17.07 1.48 -14.97
N PHE A 25 -17.23 0.37 -14.25
CA PHE A 25 -18.53 0.01 -13.67
C PHE A 25 -18.93 1.00 -12.58
N ARG A 26 -20.09 1.64 -12.77
CA ARG A 26 -20.57 2.74 -11.91
C ARG A 26 -21.19 2.27 -10.60
N CYS A 27 -21.51 0.99 -10.49
CA CYS A 27 -22.24 0.44 -9.35
C CYS A 27 -21.48 -0.69 -8.66
N LEU A 28 -20.28 -1.06 -9.14
CA LEU A 28 -19.57 -2.23 -8.62
C LEU A 28 -19.09 -1.96 -7.19
N ARG A 29 -19.64 -2.70 -6.22
CA ARG A 29 -19.36 -2.59 -4.79
C ARG A 29 -18.54 -3.75 -4.28
N ARG A 30 -18.72 -4.96 -4.82
CA ARG A 30 -18.04 -6.17 -4.35
C ARG A 30 -17.42 -6.89 -5.54
N LEU A 31 -16.11 -7.13 -5.46
CA LEU A 31 -15.37 -7.85 -6.48
C LEU A 31 -14.55 -8.96 -5.83
N ASN A 32 -14.88 -10.21 -6.16
CA ASN A 32 -14.11 -11.37 -5.74
C ASN A 32 -13.32 -11.93 -6.94
N LEU A 33 -12.00 -11.82 -6.83
CA LEU A 33 -10.96 -12.27 -7.76
C LEU A 33 -10.05 -13.33 -7.11
N SER A 34 -10.45 -13.90 -5.98
CA SER A 34 -9.65 -14.90 -5.27
C SER A 34 -9.44 -16.17 -6.11
N HIS A 35 -8.38 -16.93 -5.85
CA HIS A 35 -8.08 -18.17 -6.57
C HIS A 35 -8.00 -17.96 -8.08
N ASN A 36 -7.09 -17.07 -8.50
CA ASN A 36 -6.82 -16.76 -9.90
C ASN A 36 -5.29 -16.71 -10.14
N CYS A 37 -4.88 -16.23 -11.31
CA CYS A 37 -3.47 -16.13 -11.72
C CYS A 37 -2.98 -14.68 -11.72
N LEU A 38 -3.48 -13.83 -10.82
CA LEU A 38 -3.09 -12.43 -10.77
C LEU A 38 -1.63 -12.28 -10.34
N SER A 39 -0.94 -11.33 -10.97
CA SER A 39 0.47 -10.99 -10.78
C SER A 39 0.69 -9.49 -10.98
N ARG A 40 1.95 -9.04 -10.93
CA ARG A 40 2.30 -7.65 -11.26
C ARG A 40 1.88 -7.21 -12.67
N TYR A 41 1.65 -8.16 -13.58
CA TYR A 41 1.28 -7.90 -14.98
C TYR A 41 -0.22 -7.95 -15.26
N SER A 42 -1.06 -8.03 -14.23
CA SER A 42 -2.51 -8.27 -14.39
C SER A 42 -3.34 -7.09 -14.88
N GLY A 43 -2.72 -6.08 -15.48
CA GLY A 43 -3.46 -4.97 -16.07
C GLY A 43 -4.20 -4.13 -15.03
N TRP A 44 -3.51 -3.74 -13.94
CA TRP A 44 -4.04 -2.91 -12.84
C TRP A 44 -4.58 -1.52 -13.25
N VAL A 45 -4.58 -1.19 -14.54
CA VAL A 45 -5.10 0.04 -15.13
C VAL A 45 -6.56 0.29 -14.77
N TRP A 46 -7.35 -0.76 -14.51
CA TRP A 46 -8.74 -0.60 -14.05
C TRP A 46 -8.85 0.13 -12.70
N LEU A 47 -7.84 0.03 -11.81
CA LEU A 47 -7.79 0.79 -10.56
C LEU A 47 -7.59 2.29 -10.77
N LYS A 48 -7.06 2.71 -11.93
CA LYS A 48 -6.90 4.13 -12.27
C LYS A 48 -8.25 4.80 -12.55
N GLU A 49 -9.29 4.04 -12.89
CA GLU A 49 -10.59 4.58 -13.30
C GLU A 49 -11.33 5.31 -12.17
N PRO A 50 -11.97 6.46 -12.46
CA PRO A 50 -12.57 7.30 -11.42
C PRO A 50 -13.84 6.69 -10.78
N CYS A 51 -14.52 5.79 -11.48
CA CYS A 51 -15.76 5.18 -11.00
C CYS A 51 -15.47 4.17 -9.88
N ILE A 52 -14.52 3.26 -10.10
CA ILE A 52 -14.22 2.19 -9.14
C ILE A 52 -13.72 2.73 -7.80
N LYS A 53 -12.93 3.82 -7.83
CA LYS A 53 -12.41 4.49 -6.63
C LYS A 53 -13.49 4.90 -5.63
N ARG A 54 -14.68 5.24 -6.12
CA ARG A 54 -15.81 5.73 -5.32
C ARG A 54 -16.88 4.68 -5.03
N THR A 55 -16.77 3.49 -5.63
CA THR A 55 -17.86 2.51 -5.63
C THR A 55 -17.48 1.19 -4.97
N LEU A 56 -16.24 0.73 -5.17
CA LEU A 56 -15.78 -0.56 -4.66
C LEU A 56 -15.59 -0.50 -3.15
N ARG A 57 -16.29 -1.38 -2.44
CA ARG A 57 -16.29 -1.50 -0.97
C ARG A 57 -15.61 -2.78 -0.49
N PHE A 58 -15.67 -3.84 -1.30
CA PHE A 58 -15.06 -5.13 -1.00
C PHE A 58 -14.23 -5.58 -2.19
N LEU A 59 -12.98 -5.94 -1.92
CA LEU A 59 -12.08 -6.55 -2.90
C LEU A 59 -11.39 -7.76 -2.26
N ASP A 60 -11.53 -8.91 -2.92
CA ASP A 60 -10.80 -10.12 -2.57
C ASP A 60 -9.90 -10.52 -3.73
N ILE A 61 -8.59 -10.45 -3.51
CA ILE A 61 -7.53 -10.87 -4.44
C ILE A 61 -6.63 -11.94 -3.79
N SER A 62 -7.17 -12.65 -2.80
CA SER A 62 -6.46 -13.71 -2.07
C SER A 62 -6.19 -14.92 -2.96
N ASN A 63 -5.24 -15.77 -2.60
CA ASN A 63 -4.91 -16.98 -3.36
C ASN A 63 -4.58 -16.65 -4.84
N ASN A 64 -3.62 -15.75 -5.03
CA ASN A 64 -3.08 -15.38 -6.33
C ASN A 64 -1.53 -15.52 -6.28
N SER A 65 -0.82 -14.98 -7.28
CA SER A 65 0.65 -15.01 -7.33
C SER A 65 1.25 -13.59 -7.27
N LEU A 66 0.68 -12.73 -6.42
CA LEU A 66 1.12 -11.34 -6.30
C LEU A 66 2.46 -11.26 -5.59
N LEU A 67 3.49 -10.81 -6.31
CA LEU A 67 4.79 -10.41 -5.74
C LEU A 67 4.80 -8.95 -5.27
N GLU A 68 3.99 -8.12 -5.94
CA GLU A 68 3.82 -6.71 -5.67
C GLU A 68 2.34 -6.35 -5.85
N LEU A 69 1.87 -5.42 -5.02
CA LEU A 69 0.55 -4.84 -5.11
C LEU A 69 0.64 -3.49 -5.83
N SER A 70 -0.33 -3.17 -6.69
CA SER A 70 -0.36 -1.88 -7.38
C SER A 70 -0.61 -0.74 -6.39
N GLU A 71 0.13 0.36 -6.50
CA GLU A 71 -0.07 1.59 -5.70
C GLU A 71 -1.50 2.14 -5.79
N TYR A 72 -2.19 1.93 -6.92
CA TYR A 72 -3.53 2.45 -7.14
C TYR A 72 -4.59 1.78 -6.28
N ILE A 73 -4.26 0.67 -5.63
CA ILE A 73 -5.14 0.00 -4.67
C ILE A 73 -5.53 0.96 -3.54
N TRP A 74 -4.63 1.87 -3.16
CA TRP A 74 -4.86 2.85 -2.11
C TRP A 74 -5.66 4.09 -2.56
N ASN A 75 -6.01 4.16 -3.85
CA ASN A 75 -6.93 5.17 -4.36
C ASN A 75 -8.39 4.72 -4.31
N LEU A 76 -8.67 3.50 -3.82
CA LEU A 76 -10.02 2.98 -3.65
C LEU A 76 -10.68 3.59 -2.40
N ASN A 77 -11.01 4.87 -2.47
CA ASN A 77 -11.51 5.67 -1.33
C ASN A 77 -12.77 5.10 -0.66
N ALA A 78 -13.58 4.31 -1.37
CA ALA A 78 -14.77 3.66 -0.84
C ALA A 78 -14.52 2.27 -0.22
N LEU A 79 -13.29 1.76 -0.28
CA LEU A 79 -12.94 0.42 0.16
C LEU A 79 -13.09 0.28 1.67
N VAL A 80 -13.76 -0.79 2.10
CA VAL A 80 -14.05 -1.11 3.50
C VAL A 80 -13.36 -2.41 3.91
N GLU A 81 -13.32 -3.39 3.00
CA GLU A 81 -12.72 -4.69 3.23
C GLU A 81 -11.81 -5.07 2.06
N LEU A 82 -10.56 -5.42 2.39
CA LEU A 82 -9.55 -5.84 1.44
C LEU A 82 -8.92 -7.15 1.91
N LYS A 83 -9.01 -8.18 1.07
CA LYS A 83 -8.35 -9.48 1.31
C LYS A 83 -7.30 -9.74 0.25
N ILE A 84 -6.08 -10.02 0.71
CA ILE A 84 -4.89 -10.25 -0.12
C ILE A 84 -4.10 -11.46 0.42
N SER A 85 -4.74 -12.32 1.20
CA SER A 85 -4.06 -13.45 1.83
C SER A 85 -3.59 -14.48 0.81
N HIS A 86 -2.64 -15.33 1.22
CA HIS A 86 -2.07 -16.36 0.33
C HIS A 86 -1.55 -15.77 -0.98
N ASN A 87 -0.62 -14.83 -0.86
CA ASN A 87 0.14 -14.26 -1.96
C ASN A 87 1.64 -14.30 -1.59
N MET A 88 2.50 -13.63 -2.36
CA MET A 88 3.94 -13.59 -2.16
C MET A 88 4.44 -12.14 -1.95
N LEU A 89 3.60 -11.29 -1.37
CA LEU A 89 3.94 -9.88 -1.15
C LEU A 89 5.06 -9.77 -0.13
N LYS A 90 6.16 -9.14 -0.52
CA LYS A 90 7.29 -8.84 0.40
C LYS A 90 7.12 -7.52 1.15
N ARG A 91 6.29 -6.63 0.59
CA ARG A 91 6.01 -5.28 1.09
C ARG A 91 4.68 -4.79 0.52
N LEU A 92 4.11 -3.76 1.14
CA LEU A 92 2.98 -3.01 0.61
C LEU A 92 3.46 -1.69 -0.02
N PRO A 93 2.77 -1.15 -1.04
CA PRO A 93 3.05 0.20 -1.53
C PRO A 93 2.72 1.24 -0.45
N GLN A 94 3.39 2.40 -0.49
CA GLN A 94 3.10 3.55 0.37
C GLN A 94 1.74 4.19 0.02
N GLY A 95 1.20 5.01 0.92
CA GLY A 95 -0.05 5.72 0.69
C GLY A 95 -1.28 4.96 1.22
N ILE A 96 -1.09 3.92 2.03
CA ILE A 96 -2.19 3.15 2.61
C ILE A 96 -3.13 4.02 3.45
N GLU A 97 -2.63 5.13 4.01
CA GLU A 97 -3.39 6.15 4.75
C GLU A 97 -4.48 6.84 3.92
N ASN A 98 -4.46 6.69 2.59
CA ASN A 98 -5.47 7.24 1.69
C ASN A 98 -6.80 6.46 1.72
N VAL A 99 -6.78 5.16 2.05
CA VAL A 99 -8.01 4.34 2.16
C VAL A 99 -8.62 4.43 3.56
N ARG A 100 -9.02 5.64 3.96
CA ARG A 100 -9.51 5.95 5.32
C ARG A 100 -10.77 5.20 5.75
N ASN A 101 -11.53 4.64 4.80
CA ASN A 101 -12.72 3.84 5.07
C ASN A 101 -12.40 2.35 5.30
N LEU A 102 -11.15 1.93 5.07
CA LEU A 102 -10.75 0.54 5.25
C LEU A 102 -10.88 0.17 6.72
N SER A 103 -11.60 -0.92 6.96
CA SER A 103 -11.94 -1.41 8.30
C SER A 103 -11.45 -2.84 8.51
N ILE A 104 -11.42 -3.66 7.45
CA ILE A 104 -10.96 -5.04 7.49
C ILE A 104 -9.84 -5.21 6.46
N LEU A 105 -8.68 -5.69 6.92
CA LEU A 105 -7.52 -5.93 6.07
C LEU A 105 -6.92 -7.31 6.35
N ASP A 106 -6.99 -8.23 5.38
CA ASP A 106 -6.35 -9.54 5.49
C ASP A 106 -5.09 -9.60 4.61
N LEU A 107 -3.94 -9.69 5.26
CA LEU A 107 -2.60 -9.81 4.67
C LEU A 107 -1.93 -11.12 5.06
N SER A 108 -2.67 -12.05 5.68
CA SER A 108 -2.11 -13.31 6.17
C SER A 108 -1.48 -14.13 5.04
N HIS A 109 -0.53 -15.00 5.39
CA HIS A 109 0.15 -15.87 4.42
C HIS A 109 0.78 -15.08 3.25
N ASN A 110 1.65 -14.14 3.60
CA ASN A 110 2.49 -13.40 2.66
C ASN A 110 3.95 -13.44 3.13
N MET A 111 4.82 -12.64 2.51
CA MET A 111 6.25 -12.54 2.84
C MET A 111 6.61 -11.16 3.40
N LEU A 112 5.66 -10.46 4.02
CA LEU A 112 5.83 -9.11 4.52
C LEU A 112 6.81 -9.07 5.70
N MET A 113 7.86 -8.26 5.60
CA MET A 113 8.84 -8.05 6.67
C MET A 113 8.47 -6.91 7.61
N TYR A 114 7.54 -6.05 7.20
CA TYR A 114 7.13 -4.83 7.88
C TYR A 114 5.79 -4.34 7.29
N LEU A 115 5.14 -3.39 7.97
CA LEU A 115 4.01 -2.63 7.43
C LEU A 115 4.45 -1.20 7.07
N PRO A 116 3.80 -0.53 6.10
CA PRO A 116 4.05 0.88 5.83
C PRO A 116 3.59 1.73 7.01
N ALA A 117 4.34 2.79 7.36
CA ALA A 117 4.05 3.67 8.48
C ALA A 117 2.63 4.26 8.45
N GLY A 118 2.11 4.52 7.24
CA GLY A 118 0.77 5.06 7.04
C GLY A 118 -0.38 4.21 7.62
N ILE A 119 -0.12 2.94 7.95
CA ILE A 119 -1.09 2.04 8.60
C ILE A 119 -1.66 2.63 9.90
N ILE A 120 -0.88 3.48 10.60
CA ILE A 120 -1.29 4.12 11.86
C ILE A 120 -2.44 5.11 11.70
N TYR A 121 -2.63 5.63 10.49
CA TYR A 121 -3.69 6.61 10.20
C TYR A 121 -5.02 5.94 9.86
N LEU A 122 -5.07 4.61 9.81
CA LEU A 122 -6.28 3.85 9.54
C LEU A 122 -7.04 3.51 10.82
N ARG A 123 -8.37 3.41 10.70
CA ARG A 123 -9.28 2.98 11.76
C ARG A 123 -9.72 1.54 11.53
N LEU A 124 -8.74 0.63 11.46
CA LEU A 124 -9.00 -0.78 11.23
C LEU A 124 -9.70 -1.39 12.44
N GLN A 125 -10.80 -2.12 12.19
CA GLN A 125 -11.44 -2.98 13.18
C GLN A 125 -10.74 -4.34 13.27
N THR A 126 -10.21 -4.82 12.14
CA THR A 126 -9.51 -6.10 12.05
C THR A 126 -8.37 -6.00 11.04
N ILE A 127 -7.18 -6.48 11.42
CA ILE A 127 -6.10 -6.73 10.48
C ILE A 127 -5.42 -8.07 10.79
N ASP A 128 -5.38 -8.95 9.81
CA ASP A 128 -4.68 -10.22 9.91
C ASP A 128 -3.32 -10.12 9.19
N ILE A 129 -2.25 -10.30 9.95
CA ILE A 129 -0.86 -10.33 9.47
C ILE A 129 -0.17 -11.66 9.81
N SER A 130 -0.93 -12.65 10.25
CA SER A 130 -0.42 -13.96 10.60
C SER A 130 0.33 -14.58 9.41
N MET A 131 1.25 -15.51 9.70
CA MET A 131 2.00 -16.21 8.65
C MET A 131 2.75 -15.25 7.70
N ASN A 132 3.33 -14.19 8.28
CA ASN A 132 4.30 -13.30 7.64
C ASN A 132 5.59 -13.23 8.47
N PRO A 133 6.77 -12.99 7.85
CA PRO A 133 8.03 -12.90 8.57
C PRO A 133 8.14 -11.69 9.52
N LEU A 134 7.28 -10.67 9.36
CA LEU A 134 7.17 -9.54 10.30
C LEU A 134 6.80 -9.94 11.73
N VAL A 135 6.31 -11.17 11.94
CA VAL A 135 5.89 -11.71 13.24
C VAL A 135 7.05 -12.42 13.99
N ILE A 136 8.27 -12.48 13.43
CA ILE A 136 9.37 -13.29 13.99
C ILE A 136 10.44 -12.44 14.71
N ASN A 137 10.88 -12.94 15.88
CA ASN A 137 11.79 -12.36 16.86
C ASN A 137 12.91 -11.44 16.31
N ARG A 138 12.78 -10.14 16.64
CA ARG A 138 13.78 -9.07 16.54
C ARG A 138 14.37 -8.86 15.13
N PRO A 139 13.86 -7.90 14.33
CA PRO A 139 14.61 -7.44 13.18
C PRO A 139 15.93 -6.83 13.64
N LYS A 140 16.96 -6.99 12.81
CA LYS A 140 18.18 -6.21 12.96
C LYS A 140 17.78 -4.74 12.76
N PHE A 141 18.11 -3.88 13.72
CA PHE A 141 18.07 -2.43 13.51
C PHE A 141 18.97 -2.11 12.32
N ILE A 142 18.37 -1.73 11.20
CA ILE A 142 19.09 -1.23 10.04
C ILE A 142 19.01 0.29 10.16
N ASN A 143 20.04 0.93 10.69
CA ASN A 143 20.24 2.38 10.57
C ASN A 143 21.20 2.59 9.40
N GLU A 144 20.68 2.48 8.19
CA GLU A 144 21.45 2.74 6.97
C GLU A 144 21.18 4.16 6.49
N ILE A 145 22.26 4.92 6.30
CA ILE A 145 22.20 6.20 5.60
C ILE A 145 22.14 5.88 4.10
N ILE A 146 20.99 6.13 3.49
CA ILE A 146 20.77 5.96 2.05
C ILE A 146 21.03 7.30 1.37
N ILE A 147 21.99 7.31 0.45
CA ILE A 147 22.26 8.47 -0.41
C ILE A 147 21.23 8.48 -1.54
N PRO A 148 20.52 9.61 -1.78
CA PRO A 148 19.54 9.68 -2.85
C PRO A 148 20.18 9.40 -4.23
N SER A 149 19.55 8.55 -5.03
CA SER A 149 19.92 8.36 -6.43
C SER A 149 19.65 9.63 -7.25
N LEU A 150 20.29 9.75 -8.42
CA LEU A 150 20.00 10.84 -9.36
C LEU A 150 18.50 10.90 -9.73
N THR A 151 17.84 9.75 -9.81
CA THR A 151 16.40 9.64 -10.04
C THR A 151 15.60 10.26 -8.90
N GLN A 152 16.00 10.06 -7.64
CA GLN A 152 15.36 10.68 -6.47
C GLN A 152 15.57 12.19 -6.46
N PHE A 153 16.77 12.64 -6.82
CA PHE A 153 17.07 14.06 -6.95
C PHE A 153 16.20 14.72 -8.04
N ALA A 154 16.14 14.09 -9.23
CA ALA A 154 15.31 14.56 -10.34
C ALA A 154 13.81 14.57 -9.97
N ALA A 155 13.32 13.53 -9.31
CA ALA A 155 11.93 13.45 -8.85
C ALA A 155 11.58 14.60 -7.88
N LYS A 156 12.46 14.94 -6.93
CA LYS A 156 12.26 16.11 -6.06
C LYS A 156 12.21 17.41 -6.85
N VAL A 157 13.18 17.64 -7.72
CA VAL A 157 13.25 18.89 -8.51
C VAL A 157 11.98 19.05 -9.35
N LEU A 158 11.53 17.99 -10.00
CA LEU A 158 10.26 18.00 -10.74
C LEU A 158 9.08 18.26 -9.80
N TYR A 159 9.02 17.61 -8.63
CA TYR A 159 7.95 17.81 -7.67
C TYR A 159 7.90 19.24 -7.10
N GLN A 160 9.06 19.85 -6.86
CA GLN A 160 9.18 21.19 -6.27
C GLN A 160 8.94 22.30 -7.29
N TYR A 161 9.46 22.16 -8.51
CA TYR A 161 9.47 23.23 -9.51
C TYR A 161 8.43 23.07 -10.61
N CYS A 162 7.89 21.86 -10.85
CA CYS A 162 6.82 21.66 -11.83
C CYS A 162 5.41 21.79 -11.24
N ARG A 163 5.25 22.20 -9.97
CA ARG A 163 3.94 22.52 -9.34
C ARG A 163 3.23 23.74 -9.93
N ASP A 164 3.79 24.41 -10.94
CA ASP A 164 3.06 25.44 -11.69
C ASP A 164 1.90 24.77 -12.45
N GLU A 165 0.67 25.15 -12.11
CA GLU A 165 -0.56 24.62 -12.73
C GLU A 165 -0.63 24.89 -14.25
N ARG A 166 0.25 25.75 -14.79
CA ARG A 166 0.39 26.02 -16.22
C ARG A 166 1.27 25.00 -16.94
N ILE A 167 2.05 24.19 -16.22
CA ILE A 167 2.88 23.14 -16.80
C ILE A 167 2.07 21.84 -16.79
N ILE A 168 1.69 21.36 -17.98
CA ILE A 168 1.08 20.04 -18.13
C ILE A 168 2.17 18.98 -17.92
N PHE A 169 2.36 18.57 -16.67
CA PHE A 169 3.27 17.50 -16.30
C PHE A 169 2.49 16.19 -16.06
N ARG A 170 3.04 15.06 -16.52
CA ARG A 170 2.44 13.72 -16.33
C ARG A 170 2.70 13.22 -14.90
N TRP A 171 2.03 13.83 -13.93
CA TRP A 171 2.16 13.49 -12.51
C TRP A 171 1.87 12.01 -12.20
N ASP A 172 0.90 11.42 -12.90
CA ASP A 172 0.57 10.01 -12.74
C ASP A 172 1.75 9.08 -13.08
N ASP A 173 2.49 9.40 -14.15
CA ASP A 173 3.63 8.59 -14.59
C ASP A 173 4.84 8.79 -13.66
N LEU A 174 5.05 10.01 -13.16
CA LEU A 174 6.09 10.28 -12.17
C LEU A 174 5.81 9.58 -10.84
N ASN A 175 4.58 9.63 -10.34
CA ASN A 175 4.17 8.92 -9.12
C ASN A 175 4.35 7.40 -9.29
N GLU A 176 3.99 6.85 -10.45
CA GLU A 176 4.22 5.45 -10.78
C GLU A 176 5.72 5.09 -10.79
N HIS A 177 6.55 5.98 -11.33
CA HIS A 177 8.01 5.81 -11.31
C HIS A 177 8.58 5.89 -9.89
N ILE A 178 8.13 6.84 -9.07
CA ILE A 178 8.52 7.00 -7.66
C ILE A 178 8.22 5.72 -6.89
N SER A 179 6.98 5.22 -6.98
CA SER A 179 6.56 4.01 -6.29
C SER A 179 7.29 2.75 -6.77
N ARG A 180 7.49 2.60 -8.09
CA ARG A 180 8.24 1.46 -8.67
C ARG A 180 9.71 1.46 -8.26
N ASN A 181 10.35 2.63 -8.27
CA ASN A 181 11.76 2.76 -7.88
C ASN A 181 11.96 2.88 -6.37
N LYS A 182 10.91 2.66 -5.56
CA LYS A 182 11.00 2.68 -4.10
C LYS A 182 11.51 4.02 -3.57
N ILE A 183 11.12 5.10 -4.22
CA ILE A 183 11.45 6.45 -3.79
C ILE A 183 10.40 6.83 -2.75
N ASP A 184 10.66 6.44 -1.50
CA ASP A 184 9.72 6.67 -0.41
C ASP A 184 9.74 8.14 0.02
N ASN A 185 8.56 8.70 0.31
CA ASN A 185 8.45 10.02 0.93
C ASN A 185 9.01 9.95 2.35
N CYS A 186 9.66 11.03 2.79
CA CYS A 186 9.99 11.18 4.20
C CYS A 186 8.72 11.10 5.05
N PHE A 187 8.76 10.29 6.10
CA PHE A 187 7.69 10.12 7.06
C PHE A 187 7.31 11.44 7.77
N TYR A 188 8.29 12.29 8.07
CA TYR A 188 8.05 13.58 8.74
C TYR A 188 7.77 14.72 7.75
N CYS A 189 8.60 14.92 6.71
CA CYS A 189 8.44 16.03 5.76
C CYS A 189 7.29 15.79 4.76
N GLY A 190 6.86 14.54 4.55
CA GLY A 190 5.88 14.15 3.53
C GLY A 190 6.36 14.35 2.09
N ASN A 191 7.61 14.77 1.88
CA ASN A 191 8.20 15.06 0.57
C ASN A 191 9.30 14.06 0.20
N ILE A 192 9.62 13.99 -1.08
CA ILE A 192 10.89 13.44 -1.59
C ILE A 192 11.97 14.48 -1.28
N CYS A 193 12.55 14.40 -0.09
CA CYS A 193 13.62 15.26 0.38
C CYS A 193 15.00 14.91 -0.32
N THR A 194 16.02 15.77 -0.22
CA THR A 194 17.34 15.58 -0.91
C THR A 194 18.50 15.31 0.03
N SER A 195 18.26 15.42 1.32
CA SER A 195 19.21 14.98 2.32
C SER A 195 19.33 13.45 2.34
N PRO A 196 20.46 12.91 2.84
CA PRO A 196 20.56 11.49 3.13
C PRO A 196 19.36 11.05 3.97
N TYR A 197 18.77 9.93 3.58
CA TYR A 197 17.68 9.34 4.34
C TYR A 197 18.23 8.35 5.32
N VAL A 198 17.70 8.35 6.53
CA VAL A 198 17.85 7.18 7.40
C VAL A 198 16.64 6.31 7.17
N TYR A 199 16.90 5.10 6.71
CA TYR A 199 15.93 4.02 6.77
C TYR A 199 15.97 3.46 8.19
N ALA A 200 14.81 3.37 8.83
CA ALA A 200 14.69 2.76 10.14
C ALA A 200 13.45 1.86 10.19
N ALA A 201 13.55 0.81 10.99
CA ALA A 201 12.42 -0.01 11.39
C ALA A 201 12.14 0.28 12.87
N GLU A 202 11.00 0.90 13.17
CA GLU A 202 10.62 1.24 14.54
C GLU A 202 9.44 0.40 15.04
N LEU A 203 9.41 0.19 16.35
CA LEU A 203 8.36 -0.55 17.04
C LEU A 203 7.10 0.32 17.12
N LEU A 204 6.00 -0.16 16.55
CA LEU A 204 4.76 0.60 16.50
C LEU A 204 4.01 0.50 17.85
N LYS A 205 4.33 1.38 18.80
CA LYS A 205 3.63 1.49 20.10
C LYS A 205 2.09 1.64 19.97
N PRO A 206 1.51 2.30 18.95
CA PRO A 206 0.05 2.42 18.84
C PRO A 206 -0.69 1.16 18.38
N ILE A 207 0.01 0.14 17.85
CA ILE A 207 -0.67 -1.11 17.48
C ILE A 207 -1.23 -1.76 18.74
N PHE A 208 -0.65 -1.55 19.93
CA PHE A 208 -1.20 -2.04 21.19
C PHE A 208 -2.62 -1.49 21.50
N GLU A 209 -2.97 -0.29 21.02
CA GLU A 209 -4.31 0.29 21.19
C GLU A 209 -5.30 -0.17 20.10
N LEU A 210 -4.80 -0.49 18.90
CA LEU A 210 -5.58 -1.13 17.82
C LEU A 210 -5.73 -2.66 18.01
N ALA A 211 -4.80 -3.31 18.72
CA ALA A 211 -4.57 -4.76 18.72
C ALA A 211 -5.63 -5.60 19.42
N VAL A 212 -6.37 -5.04 20.39
CA VAL A 212 -7.29 -5.82 21.24
C VAL A 212 -8.38 -6.53 20.41
N THR A 213 -8.75 -6.01 19.24
CA THR A 213 -9.70 -6.66 18.32
C THR A 213 -9.05 -7.26 17.07
N VAL A 214 -7.78 -6.94 16.81
CA VAL A 214 -7.14 -7.02 15.50
C VAL A 214 -6.31 -8.29 15.32
N ILE A 215 -5.55 -8.72 16.34
CA ILE A 215 -4.64 -9.87 16.22
C ILE A 215 -5.36 -11.12 16.72
N LYS A 216 -6.23 -11.70 15.88
CA LYS A 216 -7.08 -12.80 16.33
C LYS A 216 -6.34 -14.10 16.67
N GLN A 217 -5.12 -14.35 16.20
CA GLN A 217 -4.52 -15.71 16.28
C GLN A 217 -2.99 -15.78 16.28
N THR A 218 -2.27 -14.89 16.95
CA THR A 218 -0.84 -15.14 17.24
C THR A 218 -0.67 -15.40 18.74
N SER A 219 -0.10 -16.56 19.09
CA SER A 219 0.21 -16.94 20.47
C SER A 219 1.29 -16.07 21.11
N GLU A 220 1.95 -15.23 20.32
CA GLU A 220 2.95 -14.26 20.73
C GLU A 220 2.58 -12.88 20.16
N TRP A 221 2.83 -11.83 20.95
CA TRP A 221 2.55 -10.44 20.58
C TRP A 221 3.51 -10.02 19.46
N PRO A 222 3.05 -9.79 18.22
CA PRO A 222 3.96 -9.41 17.15
C PRO A 222 4.46 -8.01 17.44
N VAL A 223 5.77 -7.88 17.58
CA VAL A 223 6.41 -6.57 17.43
C VAL A 223 6.26 -6.19 15.97
N VAL A 224 5.25 -5.39 15.64
CA VAL A 224 5.05 -4.93 14.28
C VAL A 224 5.95 -3.73 14.06
N PHE A 225 6.95 -3.93 13.21
CA PHE A 225 7.80 -2.84 12.74
C PHE A 225 7.13 -2.14 11.56
N TYR A 226 7.27 -0.83 11.55
CA TYR A 226 7.01 -0.05 10.35
C TYR A 226 8.29 0.48 9.77
N GLU A 227 8.33 0.52 8.44
CA GLU A 227 9.38 1.25 7.74
C GLU A 227 9.07 2.72 7.77
N LEU A 228 10.09 3.50 8.12
CA LEU A 228 10.06 4.94 8.00
C LEU A 228 11.36 5.43 7.39
N TYR A 229 11.22 6.47 6.59
CA TYR A 229 12.32 7.20 5.98
C TYR A 229 12.29 8.61 6.54
N TYR A 230 13.41 9.13 7.00
CA TYR A 230 13.48 10.53 7.40
C TYR A 230 14.75 11.21 6.95
N CYS A 231 14.66 12.52 6.79
CA CYS A 231 15.74 13.35 6.29
C CYS A 231 16.70 13.66 7.41
N PHE A 232 17.97 13.33 7.21
CA PHE A 232 19.02 13.70 8.13
C PHE A 232 19.85 14.85 7.54
N PRO A 233 20.06 15.97 8.24
CA PRO A 233 19.60 16.30 9.60
C PRO A 233 18.22 17.00 9.66
N GLU A 234 17.65 17.38 8.51
CA GLU A 234 16.54 18.34 8.35
C GLU A 234 15.25 18.00 9.13
N CYS A 235 14.93 16.72 9.35
CA CYS A 235 13.71 16.31 10.06
C CYS A 235 13.96 15.83 11.50
N ARG A 236 15.22 15.81 11.97
CA ARG A 236 15.59 15.25 13.27
C ARG A 236 15.36 16.22 14.44
N GLU A 237 15.35 17.52 14.20
CA GLU A 237 15.39 18.52 15.28
C GLU A 237 14.06 18.73 16.02
N ASP A 238 12.92 18.28 15.47
CA ASP A 238 11.60 18.58 16.04
C ASP A 238 11.01 17.51 16.98
N TYR A 239 11.71 16.40 17.25
CA TYR A 239 11.12 15.21 17.90
C TYR A 239 11.91 14.61 19.09
N TRP A 240 12.79 15.37 19.74
CA TRP A 240 13.45 14.97 21.01
C TRP A 240 13.08 15.89 22.17
#